data_AF-A0A971JMJ6-F1
#
_entry.id   AF-A0A971JMJ6-F1
#
_cell.length_a   1.000
_cell.length_b   1.000
_cell.length_c   1.000
_cell.angle_alpha   90.00
_cell.angle_beta   90.00
_cell.angle_gamma   90.00
#
_symmetry.space_group_name_H-M   'P 1'
#
loop_
_entity.id
_entity.type
_entity.pdbx_description
1 polymer ?
#
loop_
_entity_poly.entity_id
_entity_poly.type
_entity_poly.pdbx_seq_one_letter_code
_entity_poly.pdbx_strand_id
1 'polypeptide(L)' 'LSIVELLFRKDNVLHVSGVDMLDGTPLLDIKPYTARFDCIPGTRNGWQDHLDEQTVRDRARKNKALKGAS' A
#
# COMPACT_ATOMS: atom_id res chain seq x y z
N LEU A 1 5.20 -5.27 -11.05
CA LEU A 1 4.48 -5.06 -9.78
C LEU A 1 4.93 -6.17 -8.86
N SER A 2 5.54 -5.84 -7.73
CA SER A 2 6.02 -6.85 -6.76
C SER A 2 5.40 -6.54 -5.39
N ILE A 3 4.86 -7.56 -4.73
CA ILE A 3 4.44 -7.49 -3.33
C ILE A 3 5.60 -8.04 -2.50
N VAL A 4 6.07 -7.25 -1.54
CA VAL A 4 7.25 -7.57 -0.74
C VAL A 4 6.93 -7.45 0.75
N GLU A 5 7.65 -8.21 1.57
CA GLU A 5 7.53 -8.11 3.01
C GLU A 5 8.31 -6.87 3.51
N LEU A 6 7.64 -5.97 4.22
CA LEU A 6 8.31 -4.88 4.93
C LEU A 6 8.84 -5.40 6.26
N LEU A 7 10.16 -5.45 6.39
CA LEU A 7 10.83 -5.88 7.62
C LEU A 7 10.87 -4.74 8.64
N PHE A 8 11.38 -3.58 8.22
CA PHE A 8 11.39 -2.36 9.04
C PHE A 8 11.64 -1.10 8.18
N ARG A 9 11.43 0.05 8.81
CA ARG A 9 11.71 1.37 8.24
C ARG A 9 12.76 2.09 9.08
N LYS A 10 13.72 2.72 8.40
CA LYS A 10 14.67 3.67 8.98
C LYS A 10 14.63 4.97 8.18
N ASP A 11 14.03 6.01 8.75
CA ASP A 11 13.83 7.31 8.10
C ASP A 11 13.12 7.19 6.74
N ASN A 12 13.82 7.43 5.64
CA ASN A 12 13.35 7.31 4.26
C ASN A 12 13.78 5.99 3.58
N VAL A 13 14.35 5.05 4.33
CA VAL A 13 14.81 3.74 3.85
C VAL A 13 13.86 2.65 4.36
N LEU A 14 13.40 1.82 3.43
CA LEU A 14 12.59 0.63 3.72
C LEU A 14 13.45 -0.62 3.51
N HIS A 15 13.54 -1.46 4.53
CA HIS A 15 14.17 -2.75 4.44
C HIS A 15 13.10 -3.80 4.16
N VAL A 16 13.26 -4.52 3.06
CA VAL A 16 12.25 -5.45 2.54
C VAL A 16 12.85 -6.81 2.21
N SER A 17 12.01 -7.84 2.16
CA SER A 17 12.35 -9.21 1.74
C SER A 17 11.47 -9.65 0.56
N GLY A 18 11.98 -10.59 -0.24
CA GLY A 18 11.26 -11.15 -1.39
C GLY A 18 11.27 -10.28 -2.65
N VAL A 19 12.25 -9.38 -2.79
CA VAL A 19 12.47 -8.61 -4.02
C VAL A 19 13.15 -9.45 -5.10
N ASP A 20 12.73 -9.24 -6.34
CA ASP A 20 13.25 -9.91 -7.54
C ASP A 20 13.85 -8.90 -8.55
N MET A 21 14.35 -7.77 -8.05
CA MET A 21 14.94 -6.69 -8.85
C MET A 21 16.46 -6.61 -8.71
N LEU A 22 17.13 -6.14 -9.76
CA LEU A 22 18.56 -5.87 -9.72
C LEU A 22 18.87 -4.64 -8.87
N ASP A 23 20.08 -4.59 -8.33
CA ASP A 23 20.55 -3.40 -7.62
C ASP A 23 20.55 -2.17 -8.55
N GLY A 24 20.20 -1.02 -7.99
CA GLY A 24 20.04 0.24 -8.73
C GLY A 24 18.79 0.36 -9.60
N THR A 25 17.90 -0.63 -9.62
CA THR A 25 16.61 -0.54 -10.34
C THR A 25 15.79 0.65 -9.83
N PRO A 26 15.39 1.63 -10.68
CA PRO A 26 14.61 2.79 -10.24
C PRO A 26 13.22 2.41 -9.73
N LEU A 27 12.84 3.00 -8.59
CA LEU A 27 11.52 2.84 -8.01
C LEU A 27 10.56 3.93 -8.51
N LEU A 28 9.44 3.53 -9.10
CA LEU A 28 8.46 4.47 -9.66
C LEU A 28 7.37 4.86 -8.64
N ASP A 29 6.88 3.90 -7.86
CA ASP A 29 5.76 4.10 -6.94
C ASP A 29 5.76 3.04 -5.82
N ILE A 30 5.20 3.39 -4.65
CA ILE A 30 5.01 2.50 -3.52
C ILE A 30 3.54 2.59 -3.09
N LYS A 31 2.90 1.42 -2.92
CA LYS A 31 1.55 1.32 -2.37
C LYS A 31 1.54 0.40 -1.16
N PRO A 32 0.72 0.72 -0.14
CA PRO A 32 0.48 -0.23 0.94
C PRO A 32 -0.21 -1.47 0.38
N TYR A 33 0.19 -2.63 0.89
CA TYR A 33 -0.52 -3.88 0.68
C TYR A 33 -2.00 -3.74 1.06
N THR A 34 -2.90 -4.39 0.31
CA THR A 34 -4.33 -4.38 0.61
C THR A 34 -4.90 -5.80 0.62
N ALA A 35 -5.16 -6.31 1.83
CA ALA A 35 -5.65 -7.68 2.03
C ALA A 35 -6.95 -8.01 1.27
N ARG A 36 -7.79 -6.99 0.99
CA ARG A 36 -9.03 -7.14 0.22
C ARG A 36 -8.81 -7.54 -1.25
N PHE A 37 -7.64 -7.28 -1.81
CA PHE A 37 -7.34 -7.52 -3.23
C PHE A 37 -6.30 -8.62 -3.41
N ASP A 38 -5.31 -8.68 -2.52
CA ASP A 38 -4.11 -9.48 -2.73
C ASP A 38 -4.11 -10.81 -1.94
N CYS A 39 -5.05 -10.99 -0.99
CA CYS A 39 -5.40 -12.26 -0.33
C CYS A 39 -4.23 -13.13 0.21
N ILE A 40 -3.17 -12.54 0.77
CA ILE A 40 -2.06 -13.25 1.40
C ILE A 40 -2.43 -13.52 2.86
N PRO A 41 -2.63 -14.79 3.28
CA PRO A 41 -3.06 -15.11 4.64
C PRO A 41 -2.04 -14.70 5.70
N GLY A 42 -2.51 -14.35 6.90
CA GLY A 42 -1.63 -14.05 8.05
C GLY A 42 -0.88 -12.72 7.96
N THR A 43 -1.20 -11.87 6.99
CA THR A 43 -0.61 -10.54 6.83
C THR A 43 -1.38 -9.47 7.58
N ARG A 44 -0.71 -8.34 7.88
CA ARG A 44 -1.33 -7.15 8.45
C ARG A 44 -1.66 -6.16 7.33
N ASN A 45 -2.82 -5.49 7.42
CA ASN A 45 -3.23 -4.47 6.44
C ASN A 45 -2.84 -3.04 6.88
N GLY A 46 -2.02 -2.93 7.93
CA GLY A 46 -1.52 -1.68 8.47
C GLY A 46 -2.64 -0.78 8.98
N TRP A 47 -2.60 0.52 8.64
CA TRP A 47 -3.62 1.49 9.06
C TRP A 47 -5.03 1.18 8.56
N GLN A 48 -5.19 0.26 7.59
CA GLN A 48 -6.46 -0.07 6.96
C GLN A 48 -7.26 -1.01 7.86
N ASP A 49 -6.58 -1.74 8.76
CA ASP A 49 -7.22 -2.58 9.77
C ASP A 49 -8.09 -1.75 10.74
N HIS A 50 -7.86 -0.44 10.84
CA HIS A 50 -8.58 0.48 11.72
C HIS A 50 -9.64 1.33 11.00
N LEU A 51 -9.86 1.12 9.70
CA LEU A 51 -10.86 1.87 8.94
C LEU A 51 -12.17 1.10 8.85
N ASP A 52 -13.25 1.70 9.35
CA ASP A 52 -14.59 1.19 9.10
C ASP A 52 -15.03 1.43 7.65
N GLU A 53 -16.02 0.65 7.19
CA GLU A 53 -16.51 0.72 5.81
C GLU A 53 -17.08 2.09 5.44
N GLN A 54 -17.67 2.79 6.41
CA GLN A 54 -18.25 4.11 6.20
C GLN A 54 -17.16 5.13 5.89
N THR A 55 -16.07 5.14 6.66
CA THR A 55 -14.89 5.97 6.48
C THR A 55 -14.22 5.70 5.14
N VAL A 56 -14.10 4.44 4.74
CA VAL A 56 -13.58 4.06 3.41
C VAL A 56 -14.47 4.62 2.30
N ARG A 57 -15.79 4.49 2.43
CA ARG A 57 -16.77 4.98 1.45
C ARG A 57 -16.74 6.50 1.31
N ASP A 58 -16.65 7.22 2.42
CA ASP A 58 -16.62 8.68 2.43
C ASP A 58 -15.32 9.24 1.83
N ARG A 59 -14.18 8.60 2.12
CA ARG A 59 -12.90 8.93 1.47
C ARG A 59 -12.92 8.64 -0.03
N ALA A 60 -13.49 7.51 -0.45
CA ALA A 60 -13.63 7.16 -1.86
C ALA A 60 -14.48 8.19 -2.62
N ARG A 61 -15.60 8.64 -2.02
CA ARG A 61 -16.46 9.70 -2.58
C ARG A 61 -15.70 11.02 -2.74
N LYS A 62 -14.97 11.47 -1.71
CA LYS A 62 -14.16 12.71 -1.77
C LYS A 62 -13.11 12.65 -2.88
N ASN A 63 -12.37 11.54 -2.98
CA ASN A 63 -11.37 11.35 -4.03
C ASN A 63 -11.97 11.35 -5.44
N LYS A 64 -13.18 10.80 -5.61
CA LYS A 64 -13.88 10.82 -6.91
C LYS A 64 -14.34 12.21 -7.30
N ALA A 65 -14.81 13.02 -6.35
CA ALA A 65 -15.19 14.42 -6.57
C ALA A 65 -13.97 15.28 -6.97
N LEU A 66 -12.81 15.07 -6.33
CA LEU A 66 -11.57 15.78 -6.67
C LEU A 66 -11.06 15.47 -8.08
N LYS A 67 -11.24 14.22 -8.55
CA LYS A 67 -10.83 13.80 -9.91
C LYS A 67 -11.78 14.26 -11.01
N GLY A 68 -13.03 14.59 -10.70
CA GLY A 68 -14.02 15.07 -11.68
C GLY A 68 -14.08 16.59 -11.82
N ALA A 69 -13.29 17.32 -11.02
CA ALA A 69 -13.23 18.79 -11.00
C ALA A 69 -11.97 19.34 -11.71
N SER A 70 -11.25 18.49 -12.46
CA SER A 70 -10.04 18.84 -13.21
C SER A 70 -10.20 18.53 -14.69
#